data_AF-A0A1V5MBX6-F1
#
_entry.id   AF-A0A1V5MBX6-F1
#
_cell.length_a   1.000
_cell.length_b   1.000
_cell.length_c   1.000
_cell.angle_alpha   90.00
_cell.angle_beta   90.00
_cell.angle_gamma   90.00
#
_symmetry.space_group_name_H-M   'P 1'
#
loop_
_entity.id
_entity.type
_entity.pdbx_description
1 polymer ?
#
loop_
_entity_poly.entity_id
_entity_poly.type
_entity_poly.pdbx_seq_one_letter_code
_entity_poly.pdbx_strand_id
1 'polypeptide(L)' 'MQSYSPVNAHVAPEPSEMPGYEDQVIMAGGSFIEGATIELSADGPLREPYAAYLQGGLSYLHVKTALRGVLSNCKVD' A
#
# COMPACT_ATOMS: atom_id res chain seq x y z
N MET A 1 -3.02 0.97 -4.52
CA MET A 1 -3.45 -0.06 -3.55
C MET A 1 -4.55 0.47 -2.63
N GLN A 2 -4.33 1.59 -1.92
CA GLN A 2 -5.27 2.18 -0.94
C GLN A 2 -6.75 2.21 -1.35
N SER A 3 -7.06 2.50 -2.62
CA SER A 3 -8.43 2.52 -3.15
C SER A 3 -9.16 1.16 -3.11
N TYR A 4 -8.43 0.06 -2.85
CA TYR A 4 -8.94 -1.30 -2.73
C TYR A 4 -8.91 -1.82 -1.28
N SER A 5 -8.63 -0.94 -0.31
CA SER A 5 -8.68 -1.24 1.11
C SER A 5 -10.10 -1.11 1.67
N PRO A 6 -10.46 -1.84 2.75
CA PRO A 6 -11.78 -1.74 3.36
C PRO A 6 -11.99 -0.42 4.13
N VAL A 7 -10.93 0.17 4.67
CA VAL A 7 -10.97 1.41 5.47
C VAL A 7 -10.22 2.52 4.74
N ASN A 8 -10.74 3.75 4.79
CA ASN A 8 -10.11 4.95 4.20
C ASN A 8 -9.75 4.81 2.71
N ALA A 9 -10.52 4.03 1.95
CA ALA A 9 -10.25 3.80 0.52
C ALA A 9 -10.28 5.09 -0.34
N HIS A 10 -10.98 6.12 0.13
CA HIS A 10 -11.11 7.41 -0.54
C HIS A 10 -9.93 8.37 -0.25
N VAL A 11 -9.06 8.03 0.71
CA VAL A 11 -7.91 8.86 1.08
C VAL A 11 -6.74 8.46 0.19
N ALA A 12 -6.20 9.42 -0.57
CA ALA A 12 -5.00 9.19 -1.36
C ALA A 12 -3.76 9.23 -0.44
N PRO A 13 -2.86 8.22 -0.51
CA PRO A 13 -1.62 8.26 0.25
C PRO A 13 -0.66 9.28 -0.35
N GLU A 14 0.02 10.02 0.52
CA GLU A 14 1.06 10.99 0.14
C GLU A 14 2.40 10.59 0.78
N PRO A 15 3.53 10.91 0.15
CA PRO A 15 4.85 10.80 0.76
C PRO A 15 4.95 11.48 2.12
N SER A 16 5.53 10.81 3.11
CA SER A 16 5.82 11.42 4.42
C SER A 16 7.14 10.95 5.01
N GLU A 17 7.72 11.76 5.90
CA GLU A 17 8.85 11.33 6.72
C GLU A 17 8.40 10.26 7.71
N MET A 18 9.17 9.17 7.82
CA MET A 18 8.89 8.07 8.74
C MET A 18 10.08 7.89 9.69
N PRO A 19 9.86 7.82 11.02
CA PRO A 19 10.95 7.61 11.97
C PRO A 19 11.80 6.38 11.62
N GLY A 20 13.12 6.58 11.51
CA GLY A 20 14.07 5.52 11.16
C GLY A 20 14.34 5.35 9.67
N TYR A 21 13.65 6.08 8.79
CA TYR A 21 13.93 6.13 7.35
C TYR A 21 14.62 7.44 6.99
N GLU A 22 15.64 7.37 6.13
CA GLU A 22 16.37 8.55 5.62
C GLU A 22 15.55 9.29 4.55
N ASP A 23 14.84 8.54 3.71
CA ASP A 23 14.00 9.07 2.64
C ASP A 23 12.52 9.02 3.02
N GLN A 24 11.71 9.88 2.41
CA GLN A 24 10.27 9.81 2.55
C GLN A 24 9.74 8.46 2.09
N VAL A 25 8.72 7.96 2.80
CA VAL A 25 8.03 6.71 2.50
C VAL A 25 6.61 7.05 2.10
N ILE A 26 6.10 6.37 1.08
CA ILE A 26 4.68 6.37 0.76
C ILE A 26 4.07 5.06 1.26
N MET A 27 2.91 5.12 1.91
CA MET A 27 2.25 3.95 2.47
C MET A 27 0.75 3.95 2.17
N ALA A 28 0.25 2.84 1.65
CA ALA A 28 -1.15 2.48 1.62
C ALA A 28 -1.42 1.47 2.74
N GLY A 29 -2.23 1.87 3.73
CA GLY A 29 -2.48 1.14 4.96
C GLY A 29 -3.92 1.30 5.45
N GLY A 30 -4.90 1.14 4.55
CA GLY A 30 -6.33 1.16 4.89
C GLY A 30 -6.82 -0.05 5.70
N SER A 31 -6.17 -0.30 6.84
CA SER A 31 -6.44 -1.38 7.77
C SER A 31 -7.50 -1.01 8.81
N PHE A 32 -8.14 -2.01 9.41
CA PHE A 32 -9.06 -1.81 10.54
C PHE A 32 -8.32 -1.40 11.80
N ILE A 33 -7.13 -1.96 12.03
CA ILE A 33 -6.23 -1.56 13.11
C ILE A 33 -5.09 -0.73 12.53
N GLU A 34 -4.84 0.44 13.10
CA GLU A 34 -3.79 1.36 12.63
C GLU A 34 -2.42 0.69 12.67
N GLY A 35 -1.69 0.76 11.55
CA GLY A 35 -0.34 0.18 11.42
C GLY A 35 -0.28 -1.35 11.32
N ALA A 36 -1.43 -2.05 11.26
CA ALA A 36 -1.45 -3.51 11.18
C ALA A 36 -1.04 -4.01 9.78
N THR A 37 0.22 -4.42 9.64
CA THR A 37 0.78 -4.98 8.39
C THR A 37 0.45 -6.45 8.14
N ILE A 38 -0.32 -7.08 9.04
CA ILE A 38 -0.97 -8.37 8.77
C ILE A 38 -2.22 -8.21 7.90
N GLU A 39 -2.82 -7.02 7.90
CA GLU A 39 -3.80 -6.62 6.91
C GLU A 39 -3.09 -6.20 5.61
N LEU A 40 -3.82 -6.14 4.50
CA LEU A 40 -3.21 -5.83 3.21
C LEU A 40 -2.66 -4.39 3.20
N SER A 41 -1.34 -4.26 3.10
CA SER A 41 -0.62 -2.98 3.08
C SER A 41 0.41 -2.95 1.95
N ALA A 42 0.76 -1.74 1.51
CA ALA A 42 1.83 -1.52 0.55
C ALA A 42 2.61 -0.27 0.90
N ASP A 43 3.93 -0.32 0.88
CA ASP A 43 4.79 0.80 1.23
C ASP A 43 6.14 0.72 0.52
N GLY A 44 6.86 1.84 0.45
CA GLY A 44 8.19 1.88 -0.12
C GLY A 44 8.84 3.26 -0.03
N PRO A 45 10.18 3.32 0.04
CA PRO A 45 10.90 4.59 0.06
C PRO A 45 10.89 5.25 -1.32
N LEU A 46 10.82 6.58 -1.35
CA LEU A 46 10.86 7.39 -2.57
C LEU A 46 12.29 7.62 -3.05
N ARG A 47 12.99 6.52 -3.28
CA ARG A 47 14.35 6.50 -3.81
C ARG A 47 14.52 5.36 -4.81
N GLU A 48 15.49 5.49 -5.71
CA GLU A 48 15.83 4.44 -6.66
C GLU A 48 16.18 3.11 -5.92
N PRO A 49 15.69 1.94 -6.37
CA PRO A 49 14.96 1.66 -7.62
C PRO A 49 13.43 1.75 -7.51
N TYR A 50 12.90 2.60 -6.63
CA TYR A 50 11.46 2.80 -6.38
C TYR A 50 10.74 1.50 -6.05
N ALA A 51 11.38 0.67 -5.22
CA ALA A 51 10.82 -0.59 -4.78
C ALA A 51 9.60 -0.37 -3.89
N ALA A 52 8.50 -1.04 -4.24
CA ALA A 52 7.31 -1.13 -3.40
C ALA A 52 7.18 -2.54 -2.82
N TYR A 53 6.93 -2.62 -1.52
CA TYR A 53 6.67 -3.83 -0.78
C TYR A 53 5.15 -3.95 -0.61
N LEU A 54 4.61 -5.12 -0.96
CA LEU A 54 3.21 -5.46 -0.80
C LEU A 54 3.15 -6.68 0.10
N GLN A 55 2.45 -6.57 1.23
CA GLN A 55 2.38 -7.63 2.24
C GLN A 55 1.01 -7.68 2.92
N GLY A 56 0.84 -8.74 3.71
CA GLY A 56 -0.37 -8.95 4.50
C GLY A 56 -1.59 -9.33 3.68
N GLY A 57 -2.71 -9.44 4.38
CA GLY A 57 -4.00 -9.84 3.83
C GLY A 57 -4.68 -10.90 4.67
N LEU A 58 -5.78 -10.51 5.34
CA LEU A 58 -6.57 -11.42 6.17
C LEU A 58 -7.36 -12.46 5.37
N SER A 59 -7.64 -12.15 4.10
CA SER A 59 -8.37 -13.02 3.19
C SER A 59 -7.71 -13.03 1.82
N TYR A 60 -7.42 -14.23 1.32
CA TYR A 60 -6.89 -14.43 -0.02
C TYR A 60 -7.75 -13.73 -1.10
N LEU A 61 -9.07 -13.73 -0.94
CA LEU A 61 -9.99 -13.11 -1.90
C LEU A 61 -9.82 -11.58 -1.94
N HIS A 62 -9.60 -10.96 -0.77
CA HIS A 62 -9.33 -9.52 -0.70
C HIS A 62 -8.02 -9.19 -1.42
N VAL A 63 -6.93 -9.91 -1.10
CA VAL A 63 -5.62 -9.73 -1.74
C VAL A 63 -5.73 -9.88 -3.26
N LYS A 64 -6.35 -10.97 -3.73
CA LYS A 64 -6.50 -11.23 -5.17
C LYS A 64 -7.30 -10.14 -5.87
N THR A 65 -8.38 -9.65 -5.26
CA THR A 65 -9.22 -8.59 -5.83
C THR A 65 -8.45 -7.28 -5.91
N ALA A 66 -7.79 -6.88 -4.82
CA ALA A 66 -6.99 -5.66 -4.76
C ALA A 66 -5.83 -5.72 -5.77
N LEU A 67 -5.10 -6.84 -5.86
CA LEU A 67 -3.98 -6.99 -6.79
C LEU A 67 -4.43 -6.88 -8.25
N ARG A 68 -5.56 -7.50 -8.61
CA ARG A 68 -6.13 -7.36 -9.97
C ARG A 68 -6.45 -5.90 -10.31
N GLY A 69 -7.03 -5.16 -9.37
CA GLY A 69 -7.35 -3.75 -9.54
C GLY A 69 -6.11 -2.84 -9.56
N VAL A 70 -5.06 -3.17 -8.82
CA VAL A 70 -3.78 -2.46 -8.89
C VAL A 70 -3.16 -2.65 -10.26
N LEU A 71 -3.05 -3.90 -10.73
CA LEU A 71 -2.44 -4.21 -12.03
C LEU A 71 -3.21 -3.63 -13.22
N SER A 72 -4.54 -3.49 -13.14
CA SER A 72 -5.31 -2.82 -14.20
C SER A 72 -5.04 -1.33 -14.31
N ASN A 73 -4.55 -0.70 -13.24
CA ASN A 73 -4.26 0.74 -13.19
C ASN A 73 -2.77 1.05 -13.41
N CYS A 74 -1.89 0.06 -13.28
CA CYS A 74 -0.48 0.20 -13.64
C CYS A 74 -0.34 0.20 -15.16
N LYS A 75 0.02 1.35 -15.72
CA LYS A 75 0.47 1.42 -17.11
C LYS A 75 1.90 0.91 -17.16
N VAL A 76 2.12 -0.18 -17.89
CA VAL A 76 3.45 -0.63 -18.27
C VAL A 76 3.63 -0.08 -19.69
N ASP A 77 4.29 1.06 -19.78
CA ASP A 77 4.71 1.63 -21.07
C ASP A 77 5.92 0.85 -21.63
#